data_AF-A0A838SHS1-F1
#
_entry.id   AF-A0A838SHS1-F1
#
_cell.length_a   1.000
_cell.length_b   1.000
_cell.length_c   1.000
_cell.angle_alpha   90.00
_cell.angle_beta   90.00
_cell.angle_gamma   90.00
#
_symmetry.space_group_name_H-M   'P 1'
#
loop_
_entity.id
_entity.type
_entity.pdbx_description
1 polymer ?
#
loop_
_entity_poly.entity_id
_entity_poly.type
_entity_poly.pdbx_seq_one_letter_code
_entity_poly.pdbx_strand_id
1 'polypeptide(L)'
;MPDVGYLNGHFSPLEEIKISPDDRGFLFGDGVYEVIRAYHGIPAFWGEHFNRLVRSAKEIQLHFSLEQAQFQRLLFDGLQQSGYQEGKIYIQ
;
A
#
# COMPACT_ATOMS: atom_id res chain seq x y z
N MET A 1 7.30 16.97 6.38
CA MET A 1 6.48 15.77 6.55
C MET A 1 7.28 14.64 5.94
N PRO A 2 7.70 13.63 6.71
CA PRO A 2 8.50 12.55 6.15
C PRO A 2 7.61 11.65 5.29
N ASP A 3 8.13 11.23 4.14
CA ASP A 3 7.52 10.13 3.40
C ASP A 3 7.75 8.85 4.21
N VAL A 4 6.66 8.20 4.61
CA VAL A 4 6.68 6.97 5.39
C VAL A 4 6.23 5.82 4.49
N GLY A 5 6.84 4.65 4.64
CA GLY A 5 6.35 3.43 4.01
C GLY A 5 6.22 2.30 5.02
N TYR A 6 5.44 1.29 4.62
CA TYR A 6 5.25 0.07 5.39
C TYR A 6 5.80 -1.11 4.59
N LEU A 7 6.75 -1.85 5.17
CA LEU A 7 7.30 -3.06 4.56
C LEU A 7 7.39 -4.17 5.62
N ASN A 8 6.86 -5.35 5.29
CA ASN A 8 6.98 -6.57 6.09
C ASN A 8 6.67 -6.41 7.60
N GLY A 9 5.64 -5.65 7.96
CA GLY A 9 5.24 -5.47 9.36
C GLY A 9 5.67 -4.15 10.00
N HIS A 10 6.50 -3.34 9.33
CA HIS A 10 7.18 -2.21 9.96
C HIS A 10 7.01 -0.93 9.14
N PHE A 11 6.74 0.18 9.83
CA PHE A 11 6.83 1.52 9.28
C PHE A 11 8.24 2.08 9.45
N SER A 12 8.75 2.73 8.40
CA SER A 12 10.04 3.44 8.42
C SER A 12 10.01 4.62 7.44
N PRO A 13 10.96 5.57 7.52
CA PRO A 13 11.18 6.53 6.44
C PRO A 13 11.33 5.82 5.10
N LEU A 14 10.74 6.37 4.04
CA LEU A 14 10.73 5.77 2.71
C LEU A 14 12.14 5.52 2.17
N GLU A 15 13.09 6.40 2.51
CA GLU A 15 14.51 6.28 2.14
C GLU A 15 15.24 5.09 2.80
N GLU A 16 14.70 4.55 3.89
CA GLU A 16 15.26 3.39 4.59
C GLU A 16 14.71 2.06 4.09
N ILE A 17 13.62 2.09 3.31
CA ILE A 17 12.97 0.87 2.79
C ILE A 17 13.85 0.21 1.74
N LYS A 18 14.08 -1.10 1.92
CA LYS A 18 14.87 -1.92 1.02
C LYS A 18 14.11 -3.20 0.70
N ILE A 19 14.00 -3.52 -0.58
CA ILE A 19 13.49 -4.80 -1.06
C ILE A 19 14.66 -5.71 -1.46
N SER A 20 14.41 -7.02 -1.50
CA SER A 20 15.39 -7.98 -2.00
C SER A 20 15.61 -7.76 -3.50
N PRO A 21 16.85 -7.87 -4.02
CA PRO A 21 17.08 -7.95 -5.47
C PRO A 21 16.46 -9.22 -6.08
N ASP A 22 16.17 -10.24 -5.28
CA ASP A 22 15.49 -11.47 -5.70
C ASP A 22 13.96 -11.39 -5.60
N ASP A 23 13.40 -10.22 -5.27
CA ASP A 23 11.96 -10.00 -5.26
C ASP A 23 11.37 -10.26 -6.64
N ARG A 24 10.33 -11.09 -6.72
CA ARG A 24 9.71 -11.48 -8.00
C ARG A 24 9.01 -10.31 -8.69
N GLY A 25 8.48 -9.36 -7.92
CA GLY A 25 7.93 -8.10 -8.42
C GLY A 25 9.03 -7.25 -9.08
N PHE A 26 10.23 -7.24 -8.50
CA PHE A 26 11.39 -6.56 -9.11
C PHE A 26 11.92 -7.28 -10.35
N LEU A 27 12.15 -8.60 -10.27
CA LEU A 27 12.77 -9.38 -11.34
C LEU A 27 11.86 -9.61 -12.56
N PHE A 28 10.56 -9.81 -12.31
CA PHE A 28 9.62 -10.31 -13.33
C PHE A 28 8.37 -9.43 -13.49
N GLY A 29 8.21 -8.39 -12.68
CA GLY A 29 6.94 -7.65 -12.61
C GLY A 29 5.80 -8.50 -12.06
N ASP A 30 6.11 -9.55 -11.29
CA ASP A 30 5.14 -10.49 -10.73
C ASP A 30 4.46 -9.90 -9.48
N GLY A 31 3.55 -8.97 -9.71
CA GLY A 31 2.82 -8.27 -8.67
C GLY A 31 1.70 -7.39 -9.23
N VAL A 32 0.94 -6.79 -8.33
CA VAL A 32 -0.10 -5.80 -8.66
C VAL A 32 0.13 -4.56 -7.81
N TYR A 33 -0.27 -3.39 -8.32
CA TYR A 33 -0.12 -2.14 -7.60
C TYR A 33 -1.45 -1.39 -7.55
N GLU A 34 -1.55 -0.42 -6.64
CA GLU A 34 -2.70 0.46 -6.55
C GLU A 34 -2.30 1.87 -6.06
N VAL A 35 -3.06 2.89 -6.47
CA VAL A 35 -2.81 4.28 -6.07
C VAL A 35 -4.10 4.93 -5.61
N ILE A 36 -4.11 5.38 -4.36
CA ILE A 36 -5.29 5.98 -3.72
C ILE A 36 -5.00 7.44 -3.43
N ARG A 37 -5.92 8.33 -3.81
CA ARG A 37 -5.86 9.75 -3.42
C ARG A 37 -6.42 9.91 -2.01
N ALA A 38 -5.73 10.67 -1.17
CA ALA A 38 -6.26 11.11 0.11
C ALA A 38 -6.59 12.60 0.05
N TYR A 39 -7.78 12.95 0.55
CA TYR A 39 -8.26 14.32 0.70
C TYR A 39 -8.67 14.55 2.15
N HIS A 40 -8.21 15.63 2.77
CA HIS A 40 -8.44 15.91 4.19
C HIS A 40 -8.13 14.71 5.12
N GLY A 41 -7.08 13.96 4.82
CA GLY A 41 -6.67 12.76 5.57
C GLY A 41 -7.56 11.53 5.33
N ILE A 42 -8.47 11.57 4.36
CA ILE A 42 -9.40 10.48 4.04
C ILE A 42 -9.06 9.86 2.68
N PRO A 43 -8.72 8.57 2.61
CA PRO A 43 -8.55 7.86 1.34
C PRO A 43 -9.88 7.80 0.56
N ALA A 44 -9.93 8.42 -0.62
CA ALA A 44 -11.10 8.42 -1.48
C ALA A 44 -11.35 7.04 -2.09
N PHE A 45 -12.62 6.62 -2.16
CA PHE A 45 -13.06 5.37 -2.80
C PHE A 45 -12.27 4.13 -2.32
N TRP A 46 -11.93 4.09 -1.02
CA TRP A 46 -11.10 3.03 -0.46
C TRP A 46 -11.64 1.64 -0.76
N GLY A 47 -12.94 1.42 -0.60
CA GLY A 47 -13.56 0.12 -0.86
C GLY A 47 -13.38 -0.35 -2.30
N GLU A 48 -13.53 0.56 -3.26
CA GLU A 48 -13.37 0.30 -4.68
C GLU A 48 -11.91 -0.02 -5.05
N HIS A 49 -10.95 0.73 -4.49
CA HIS A 49 -9.53 0.45 -4.66
C HIS A 49 -9.14 -0.90 -4.05
N PHE A 50 -9.61 -1.23 -2.85
CA PHE A 50 -9.37 -2.52 -2.22
C PHE A 50 -9.93 -3.68 -3.05
N ASN A 51 -11.18 -3.56 -3.49
CA ASN A 51 -11.82 -4.58 -4.32
C ASN A 51 -11.05 -4.80 -5.63
N ARG A 52 -10.53 -3.73 -6.25
CA ARG A 52 -9.71 -3.83 -7.45
C ARG A 52 -8.37 -4.51 -7.15
N LEU A 53 -7.69 -4.14 -6.07
CA LEU A 53 -6.42 -4.75 -5.66
C LEU A 53 -6.58 -6.26 -5.43
N VAL A 54 -7.58 -6.67 -4.65
CA VAL A 54 -7.87 -8.09 -4.36
C VAL A 54 -8.24 -8.86 -5.63
N ARG A 55 -9.06 -8.27 -6.50
CA ARG A 55 -9.40 -8.88 -7.80
C ARG A 55 -8.14 -9.07 -8.65
N SER A 56 -7.32 -8.04 -8.81
CA SER A 56 -6.10 -8.11 -9.63
C SER A 56 -5.11 -9.14 -9.10
N ALA A 57 -4.90 -9.20 -7.79
CA ALA A 57 -4.06 -10.22 -7.16
C ALA A 57 -4.57 -11.63 -7.45
N LYS A 58 -5.90 -11.83 -7.38
CA LYS A 58 -6.53 -13.12 -7.70
C LYS A 58 -6.31 -13.55 -9.16
N GLU A 59 -6.37 -12.64 -10.13
CA GLU A 59 -6.17 -12.95 -11.56
C GLU A 59 -4.77 -13.50 -11.86
N ILE A 60 -3.77 -13.14 -11.06
CA ILE A 60 -2.40 -13.66 -11.16
C ILE A 60 -2.07 -14.72 -10.11
N GLN A 61 -3.07 -15.22 -9.38
CA GLN A 61 -2.92 -16.20 -8.30
C GLN A 61 -1.99 -15.74 -7.15
N LEU A 62 -1.85 -14.43 -6.96
CA LEU A 62 -1.13 -13.85 -5.84
C LEU A 62 -1.99 -13.93 -4.58
N HIS A 63 -1.46 -14.58 -3.54
CA HIS A 63 -2.17 -14.73 -2.28
C HIS A 63 -2.14 -13.42 -1.47
N PHE A 64 -3.33 -12.86 -1.24
CA PHE A 64 -3.52 -11.66 -0.42
C PHE A 64 -4.00 -12.06 0.97
N SER A 65 -3.14 -11.91 1.99
CA SER A 65 -3.36 -12.45 3.34
C SER A 65 -4.01 -11.47 4.33
N LEU A 66 -4.14 -10.19 3.99
CA LEU A 66 -4.69 -9.18 4.88
C LEU A 66 -6.20 -9.05 4.73
N GLU A 67 -6.92 -9.04 5.85
CA GLU A 67 -8.33 -8.69 5.85
C GLU A 67 -8.51 -7.20 5.52
N GLN A 68 -9.64 -6.85 4.90
CA GLN A 68 -9.96 -5.47 4.51
C GLN A 68 -9.82 -4.49 5.67
N ALA A 69 -10.29 -4.85 6.86
CA ALA A 69 -10.22 -4.00 8.05
C ALA A 69 -8.79 -3.81 8.56
N GLN A 70 -7.91 -4.80 8.39
CA GLN A 70 -6.49 -4.68 8.76
C GLN A 70 -5.77 -3.76 7.77
N PHE A 71 -6.01 -3.96 6.47
CA PHE A 71 -5.41 -3.14 5.44
C PHE A 71 -5.86 -1.68 5.55
N GLN A 72 -7.15 -1.45 5.81
CA GLN A 72 -7.69 -0.11 6.04
C GLN A 72 -6.94 0.58 7.17
N ARG A 73 -6.75 -0.09 8.32
CA ARG A 73 -5.99 0.47 9.45
C ARG A 73 -4.58 0.89 9.04
N LEU A 74 -3.85 0.05 8.30
CA LEU A 74 -2.50 0.40 7.81
C LEU A 74 -2.49 1.66 6.94
N LEU A 75 -3.50 1.89 6.11
CA LEU A 75 -3.61 3.12 5.31
C LEU A 75 -3.80 4.36 6.18
N PHE A 76 -4.70 4.28 7.17
CA PHE A 76 -4.94 5.39 8.09
C PHE A 76 -3.71 5.66 8.97
N ASP A 77 -3.05 4.62 9.47
CA ASP A 77 -1.83 4.73 10.27
C ASP A 77 -0.69 5.38 9.47
N GLY A 78 -0.51 4.97 8.21
CA GLY A 78 0.49 5.59 7.32
C GLY A 78 0.19 7.06 7.03
N LEU A 79 -1.07 7.41 6.75
CA LEU A 79 -1.47 8.81 6.59
C LEU A 79 -1.21 9.62 7.86
N GLN A 80 -1.60 9.11 9.03
CA GLN A 80 -1.38 9.77 10.30
C GLN A 80 0.11 9.99 10.58
N GLN A 81 0.96 8.97 10.37
CA GLN A 81 2.40 9.06 10.60
C GLN A 81 3.09 10.04 9.65
N SER A 82 2.64 10.12 8.40
CA SER A 82 3.18 11.08 7.43
C SER A 82 2.78 12.53 7.73
N GLY A 83 1.61 12.73 8.35
CA GLY A 83 1.03 14.04 8.61
C GLY A 83 0.39 14.71 7.38
N TYR A 84 0.33 14.05 6.23
CA TYR A 84 -0.28 14.60 5.02
C TYR A 84 -1.81 14.69 5.15
N GLN A 85 -2.36 15.85 4.81
CA GLN A 85 -3.81 16.05 4.64
C GLN A 85 -4.24 15.73 3.21
N GLU A 86 -3.40 16.07 2.23
CA GLU A 86 -3.60 15.80 0.82
C GLU A 86 -2.45 14.94 0.33
N GLY A 87 -2.75 13.83 -0.35
CA GLY A 87 -1.68 12.89 -0.68
C GLY A 87 -2.06 11.78 -1.64
N LYS A 88 -1.07 10.95 -1.92
CA LYS A 88 -1.23 9.68 -2.64
C LYS A 88 -0.69 8.58 -1.75
N ILE A 89 -1.47 7.51 -1.60
CA ILE A 89 -1.00 6.26 -1.01
C ILE A 89 -0.71 5.31 -2.17
N TYR A 90 0.53 4.84 -2.24
CA TYR A 90 1.00 3.89 -3.24
C TYR A 90 1.14 2.51 -2.59
N ILE A 91 0.61 1.48 -3.25
CA ILE A 91 0.64 0.08 -2.81
C ILE A 91 1.29 -0.74 -3.91
N GLN A 92 2.24 -1.60 -3.54
CA GLN A 92 2.92 -2.57 -4.41
C GLN A 92 3.19 -3.86 -3.63
#